data_AF-A0A7S2NHE3-F1
#
_entry.id   AF-A0A7S2NHE3-F1
#
_cell.length_a   1.000
_cell.length_b   1.000
_cell.length_c   1.000
_cell.angle_alpha   90.00
_cell.angle_beta   90.00
_cell.angle_gamma   90.00
#
_symmetry.space_group_name_H-M   'P 1'
#
loop_
_entity.id
_entity.type
_entity.pdbx_description
1 polymer ?
#
loop_
_entity_poly.entity_id
_entity_poly.type
_entity_poly.pdbx_seq_one_letter_code
_entity_poly.pdbx_strand_id
1 'polypeptide(L)'
;AIDGRRQLAAGSALEAGALALLDEDAEASNDSLVDTTDTAKPGEAFRVRLKIAGKFRVVTWDKIGPINPDLAPERTDGRYYLTGDFNGWTFDLMAVSYTDFGLNTAEVRLFEAGGEFQIVRDCSWDQVFHPPFGEAYSAERVIGPSTASEGKNWCLNGKVGDVFRVQFSRMREEDRDVKKLSWQLVSSESVTTQELVARGQGRLFLIGSWDEWETPRAMNWDGVAYACRVRIGSSGSESFQILFGGSGTTKFFPSRNHAGPYTPHDLMGPKADNSQLCWTIGHHSADHAEPGSAFNVRLHLKAGKLSSVAWEKLR
;
A
#
# COMPACT_ATOMS: atom_id res chain seq x y z
N ALA A 1 20.01 -11.67 10.96
CA ALA A 1 20.91 -12.47 10.13
C ALA A 1 20.28 -12.56 8.74
N ILE A 2 21.01 -12.17 7.70
CA ILE A 2 20.54 -12.33 6.32
C ILE A 2 20.86 -13.77 5.94
N ASP A 3 19.88 -14.68 6.02
CA ASP A 3 20.02 -16.04 5.52
C ASP A 3 19.38 -16.12 4.12
N GLY A 4 20.23 -16.25 3.10
CA GLY A 4 19.86 -16.30 1.69
C GLY A 4 19.49 -17.68 1.17
N ARG A 5 19.08 -18.63 2.02
CA ARG A 5 18.73 -19.98 1.56
C ARG A 5 17.23 -20.28 1.68
N ARG A 6 16.46 -19.90 0.66
CA ARG A 6 15.28 -20.69 0.24
C ARG A 6 15.68 -21.58 -0.94
N GLN A 7 15.93 -22.84 -0.63
CA GLN A 7 16.21 -23.90 -1.60
C GLN A 7 14.97 -24.21 -2.45
N LEU A 8 15.16 -24.30 -3.76
CA LEU A 8 14.46 -25.29 -4.58
C LEU A 8 15.34 -26.54 -4.57
N ALA A 9 14.82 -27.65 -4.04
CA ALA A 9 15.43 -28.96 -4.18
C ALA A 9 14.54 -29.86 -5.04
N ALA A 10 15.13 -30.48 -6.05
CA ALA A 10 15.06 -31.92 -6.30
C ALA A 10 16.24 -32.28 -7.21
N GLY A 11 17.23 -32.96 -6.64
CA GLY A 11 18.27 -33.65 -7.40
C GLY A 11 17.84 -35.06 -7.77
N SER A 12 18.51 -35.68 -8.74
CA SER A 12 19.47 -36.75 -8.44
C SER A 12 20.11 -37.27 -9.73
N ALA A 13 21.42 -37.52 -9.70
CA ALA A 13 21.97 -38.87 -9.83
C ALA A 13 23.51 -38.85 -9.76
N LEU A 14 24.04 -39.90 -9.12
CA LEU A 14 25.42 -40.43 -9.08
C LEU A 14 26.36 -39.76 -8.06
N GLU A 15 26.50 -40.32 -6.85
CA GLU A 15 27.27 -41.53 -6.44
C GLU A 15 28.80 -41.43 -6.64
N ALA A 16 29.49 -41.44 -5.49
CA ALA A 16 30.83 -41.99 -5.18
C ALA A 16 31.46 -41.10 -4.09
N GLY A 17 31.89 -41.55 -2.91
CA GLY A 17 31.99 -42.89 -2.35
C GLY A 17 32.60 -42.80 -0.94
N ALA A 18 32.17 -43.73 -0.09
CA ALA A 18 32.90 -44.42 1.00
C ALA A 18 33.61 -43.58 2.11
N LEU A 19 33.18 -43.57 3.38
CA LEU A 19 33.19 -44.61 4.44
C LEU A 19 34.58 -44.85 5.09
N ALA A 20 34.76 -44.31 6.31
CA ALA A 20 35.68 -44.73 7.40
C ALA A 20 35.69 -43.60 8.47
N LEU A 21 35.69 -43.75 9.79
CA LEU A 21 35.65 -44.86 10.75
C LEU A 21 35.18 -44.24 12.09
N LEU A 22 34.56 -45.05 12.95
CA LEU A 22 34.20 -44.71 14.33
C LEU A 22 35.45 -44.68 15.21
N ASP A 23 35.54 -43.70 16.11
CA ASP A 23 36.18 -43.87 17.42
C ASP A 23 35.47 -42.99 18.45
N GLU A 24 35.08 -43.62 19.56
CA GLU A 24 34.55 -43.02 20.79
C GLU A 24 35.71 -42.49 21.66
N ASP A 25 35.37 -41.53 22.52
CA ASP A 25 36.19 -40.92 23.58
C ASP A 25 37.17 -39.78 23.19
N ALA A 26 36.64 -38.55 23.12
CA ALA A 26 37.37 -37.36 23.59
C ALA A 26 36.41 -36.24 24.01
N GLU A 27 36.74 -35.65 25.15
CA GLU A 27 35.98 -34.73 25.99
C GLU A 27 35.32 -33.54 25.27
N ALA A 28 34.13 -33.18 25.76
CA ALA A 28 33.45 -31.94 25.45
C ALA A 28 34.34 -30.73 25.82
N SER A 29 34.98 -30.13 24.82
CA SER A 29 35.51 -28.78 24.96
C SER A 29 35.45 -28.04 23.62
N ASN A 30 35.12 -26.75 23.77
CA ASN A 30 35.08 -25.70 22.78
C ASN A 30 33.89 -25.70 21.80
N ASP A 31 32.92 -24.88 22.20
CA ASP A 31 32.08 -24.02 21.38
C ASP A 31 32.93 -23.29 20.31
N SER A 32 33.37 -24.03 19.29
CA SER A 32 33.91 -23.45 18.08
C SER A 32 32.72 -23.06 17.21
N LEU A 33 32.18 -21.87 17.51
CA LEU A 33 31.45 -21.07 16.54
C LEU A 33 32.26 -21.08 15.25
N VAL A 34 31.83 -21.89 14.29
CA VAL A 34 32.39 -21.92 12.95
C VAL A 34 32.18 -20.51 12.41
N ASP A 35 33.28 -19.75 12.30
CA ASP A 35 33.31 -18.41 11.72
C ASP A 35 33.00 -18.54 10.23
N THR A 36 31.70 -18.66 9.91
CA THR A 36 31.24 -18.59 8.54
C THR A 36 31.49 -17.15 8.09
N THR A 37 32.23 -16.97 7.00
CA THR A 37 32.55 -15.69 6.35
C THR A 37 31.33 -14.81 5.97
N ASP A 38 30.12 -15.25 6.30
CA ASP A 38 28.84 -14.61 6.00
C ASP A 38 28.29 -13.74 7.15
N THR A 39 28.96 -13.67 8.30
CA THR A 39 28.60 -12.73 9.38
C THR A 39 29.45 -11.46 9.38
N ALA A 40 28.77 -10.31 9.35
CA ALA A 40 29.37 -8.97 9.38
C ALA A 40 28.96 -8.18 10.63
N LYS A 41 29.90 -7.47 11.24
CA LYS A 41 29.62 -6.44 12.26
C LYS A 41 29.49 -5.06 11.61
N PRO A 42 28.67 -4.15 12.16
CA PRO A 42 28.64 -2.76 11.70
C PRO A 42 30.04 -2.13 11.72
N GLY A 43 30.45 -1.50 10.61
CA GLY A 43 31.79 -0.91 10.46
C GLY A 43 32.82 -1.81 9.78
N GLU A 44 32.48 -3.06 9.47
CA GLU A 44 33.34 -3.95 8.68
C GLU A 44 33.19 -3.67 7.18
N ALA A 45 34.32 -3.61 6.47
CA ALA A 45 34.34 -3.38 5.03
C ALA A 45 34.22 -4.72 4.27
N PHE A 46 33.52 -4.70 3.14
CA PHE A 46 33.49 -5.85 2.22
C PHE A 46 33.85 -5.42 0.80
N ARG A 47 34.67 -6.23 0.14
CA ARG A 47 35.00 -6.09 -1.28
C ARG A 47 33.99 -6.89 -2.05
N VAL A 48 32.93 -6.24 -2.50
CA VAL A 48 31.94 -6.86 -3.37
C VAL A 48 32.47 -6.86 -4.81
N ARG A 49 32.52 -8.04 -5.44
CA ARG A 49 32.84 -8.20 -6.87
C ARG A 49 31.67 -8.86 -7.58
N LEU A 50 31.20 -8.23 -8.65
CA LEU A 50 30.27 -8.84 -9.60
C LEU A 50 31.08 -9.39 -10.78
N LYS A 51 31.07 -10.71 -10.96
CA LYS A 51 31.65 -11.39 -12.12
C LYS A 51 30.54 -11.70 -13.12
N ILE A 52 30.70 -11.22 -14.35
CA ILE A 52 29.76 -11.45 -15.45
C ILE A 52 30.46 -12.26 -16.53
N ALA A 53 29.90 -13.43 -16.87
CA ALA A 53 30.39 -14.30 -17.93
C ALA A 53 29.22 -14.70 -18.85
N GLY A 54 29.05 -13.98 -19.96
CA GLY A 54 27.89 -14.12 -20.84
C GLY A 54 26.58 -13.86 -20.09
N LYS A 55 25.71 -14.88 -20.00
CA LYS A 55 24.44 -14.81 -19.26
C LYS A 55 24.56 -15.01 -17.74
N PHE A 56 25.73 -15.44 -17.27
CA PHE A 56 25.94 -15.74 -15.85
C PHE A 56 26.42 -14.51 -15.09
N ARG A 57 25.85 -14.29 -13.90
CA ARG A 57 26.22 -13.23 -12.97
C ARG A 57 26.47 -13.87 -11.62
N VAL A 58 27.65 -13.64 -11.05
CA VAL A 58 28.05 -14.14 -9.73
C VAL A 58 28.52 -12.96 -8.90
N VAL A 59 27.96 -12.81 -7.70
CA VAL A 59 28.45 -11.85 -6.72
C VAL A 59 29.32 -12.60 -5.72
N THR A 60 30.53 -12.11 -5.48
CA THR A 60 31.44 -12.61 -4.43
C THR A 60 31.82 -11.46 -3.52
N TRP A 61 31.97 -11.69 -2.23
CA TRP A 61 32.43 -10.69 -1.27
C TRP A 61 33.57 -11.23 -0.43
N ASP A 62 34.59 -10.40 -0.19
CA ASP A 62 35.65 -10.68 0.79
C ASP A 62 35.63 -9.62 1.89
N LYS A 63 35.77 -10.01 3.14
CA LYS A 63 35.93 -9.09 4.26
C LYS A 63 37.28 -8.35 4.14
N ILE A 64 37.28 -7.02 4.16
CA ILE A 64 38.46 -6.17 4.01
C ILE A 64 38.77 -5.40 5.30
N GLY A 65 38.94 -6.11 6.42
CA GLY A 65 39.36 -5.49 7.69
C GLY A 65 38.49 -4.30 8.16
N PRO A 66 38.98 -3.52 9.15
CA PRO A 66 38.31 -2.30 9.57
C PRO A 66 38.40 -1.24 8.46
N ILE A 67 37.28 -0.54 8.23
CA ILE A 67 37.24 0.61 7.31
C ILE A 67 38.23 1.68 7.81
N ASN A 68 39.09 2.21 6.92
CA ASN A 68 39.81 3.44 7.23
C ASN A 68 38.78 4.54 7.52
N PRO A 69 38.76 5.16 8.71
CA PRO A 69 37.78 6.19 9.07
C PRO A 69 37.66 7.30 8.01
N ASP A 70 38.77 7.63 7.34
CA ASP A 70 38.82 8.66 6.29
C ASP A 70 38.17 8.23 4.96
N LEU A 71 37.93 6.93 4.78
CA LEU A 71 37.26 6.33 3.62
C LEU A 71 35.89 5.75 3.96
N ALA A 72 35.47 5.82 5.24
CA ALA A 72 34.13 5.43 5.62
C ALA A 72 33.15 6.38 4.95
N PRO A 73 32.13 5.88 4.21
CA PRO A 73 31.03 6.75 3.87
C PRO A 73 30.50 7.35 5.17
N GLU A 74 30.22 8.65 5.18
CA GLU A 74 29.52 9.26 6.31
C GLU A 74 28.34 8.37 6.68
N ARG A 75 28.18 8.07 7.97
CA ARG A 75 27.03 7.30 8.44
C ARG A 75 25.78 8.01 7.94
N THR A 76 25.17 7.49 6.89
CA THR A 76 23.88 8.01 6.44
C THR A 76 22.88 7.58 7.50
N ASP A 77 22.43 8.52 8.30
CA ASP A 77 21.23 8.34 9.10
C ASP A 77 20.12 7.94 8.11
N GLY A 78 19.71 6.67 8.18
CA GLY A 78 18.80 6.12 7.18
C GLY A 78 17.49 6.87 7.18
N ARG A 79 16.79 6.87 6.04
CA ARG A 79 15.49 7.54 5.94
C ARG A 79 14.41 6.63 6.50
N TYR A 80 13.47 7.23 7.21
CA TYR A 80 12.34 6.51 7.80
C TYR A 80 11.07 6.83 7.05
N TYR A 81 10.27 5.80 6.85
CA TYR A 81 9.02 5.84 6.11
C TYR A 81 7.92 5.29 6.99
N LEU A 82 6.76 5.90 6.92
CA LEU A 82 5.55 5.43 7.53
C LEU A 82 4.76 4.62 6.50
N THR A 83 4.26 3.46 6.92
CA THR A 83 3.45 2.56 6.09
C THR A 83 2.28 2.05 6.90
N GLY A 84 1.11 1.89 6.28
CA GLY A 84 -0.07 1.44 6.99
C GLY A 84 -1.27 1.19 6.08
N ASP A 85 -2.39 0.80 6.68
CA ASP A 85 -3.65 0.58 5.95
C ASP A 85 -4.13 1.85 5.21
N PHE A 86 -3.99 3.03 5.82
CA PHE A 86 -4.38 4.34 5.28
C PHE A 86 -3.66 4.76 3.99
N ASN A 87 -2.52 4.15 3.68
CA ASN A 87 -1.78 4.37 2.43
C ASN A 87 -1.58 3.07 1.62
N GLY A 88 -2.34 2.02 1.91
CA GLY A 88 -2.26 0.74 1.20
C GLY A 88 -0.90 0.06 1.35
N TRP A 89 -0.25 0.23 2.50
CA TRP A 89 1.08 -0.29 2.81
C TRP A 89 2.19 0.21 1.87
N THR A 90 2.07 1.47 1.42
CA THR A 90 3.12 2.17 0.68
C THR A 90 4.03 2.97 1.62
N PHE A 91 5.15 3.47 1.11
CA PHE A 91 6.17 4.14 1.92
C PHE A 91 6.07 5.67 1.85
N ASP A 92 5.50 6.28 2.88
CA ASP A 92 5.46 7.74 3.01
C ASP A 92 6.67 8.25 3.79
N LEU A 93 7.51 9.08 3.17
CA LEU A 93 8.71 9.60 3.80
C LEU A 93 8.37 10.46 5.02
N MET A 94 9.00 10.16 6.16
CA MET A 94 8.90 11.00 7.36
C MET A 94 9.82 12.23 7.23
N ALA A 95 9.29 13.39 7.59
CA ALA A 95 10.05 14.64 7.62
C ALA A 95 11.02 14.65 8.80
N VAL A 96 12.27 14.99 8.55
CA VAL A 96 13.29 15.16 9.60
C VAL A 96 13.10 16.52 10.27
N SER A 97 13.10 16.55 11.60
CA SER A 97 13.09 17.80 12.37
C SER A 97 14.46 18.46 12.29
N TYR A 98 14.47 19.77 11.97
CA TYR A 98 15.70 20.58 11.98
C TYR A 98 16.06 21.09 13.39
N THR A 99 15.10 21.07 14.33
CA THR A 99 15.29 21.54 15.71
C THR A 99 15.61 20.40 16.68
N ASP A 100 15.07 19.21 16.41
CA ASP A 100 15.23 18.03 17.25
C ASP A 100 15.99 16.95 16.48
N PHE A 101 17.31 16.93 16.64
CA PHE A 101 18.18 16.02 15.89
C PHE A 101 17.74 14.56 16.07
N GLY A 102 17.57 13.85 14.95
CA GLY A 102 17.14 12.44 14.93
C GLY A 102 15.64 12.21 15.08
N LEU A 103 14.82 13.26 15.20
CA LEU A 103 13.36 13.15 15.21
C LEU A 103 12.79 13.16 13.77
N ASN A 104 11.98 12.16 13.47
CA ASN A 104 11.28 12.00 12.19
C ASN A 104 9.79 12.09 12.46
N THR A 105 9.06 12.84 11.65
CA THR A 105 7.63 13.13 11.86
C THR A 105 6.84 12.89 10.58
N ALA A 106 5.65 12.32 10.70
CA ALA A 106 4.67 12.22 9.62
C ALA A 106 3.27 12.48 10.17
N GLU A 107 2.40 13.05 9.36
CA GLU A 107 0.99 13.21 9.67
C GLU A 107 0.16 12.29 8.79
N VAL A 108 -0.76 11.56 9.41
CA VAL A 108 -1.63 10.58 8.77
C VAL A 108 -3.06 10.97 9.02
N ARG A 109 -3.82 11.10 7.93
CA ARG A 109 -5.26 11.25 7.99
C ARG A 109 -5.95 9.91 7.75
N LEU A 110 -6.86 9.54 8.63
CA LEU A 110 -7.62 8.31 8.54
C LEU A 110 -8.85 8.48 7.66
N PHE A 111 -9.05 7.52 6.74
CA PHE A 111 -10.23 7.44 5.88
C PHE A 111 -11.16 6.28 6.25
N GLU A 112 -10.73 5.44 7.19
CA GLU A 112 -11.49 4.37 7.83
C GLU A 112 -11.28 4.47 9.35
N ALA A 113 -12.12 3.78 10.14
CA ALA A 113 -11.92 3.69 11.58
C ALA A 113 -10.75 2.74 11.89
N GLY A 114 -9.99 3.03 12.94
CA GLY A 114 -8.80 2.27 13.32
C GLY A 114 -7.52 2.95 12.87
N GLY A 115 -6.80 2.33 11.94
CA GLY A 115 -5.50 2.76 11.46
C GLY A 115 -4.37 1.91 12.04
N GLU A 116 -3.77 1.09 11.19
CA GLU A 116 -2.60 0.28 11.51
C GLU A 116 -1.35 0.78 10.80
N PHE A 117 -0.20 0.73 11.47
CA PHE A 117 1.05 1.16 10.85
C PHE A 117 2.32 0.47 11.36
N GLN A 118 3.36 0.62 10.57
CA GLN A 118 4.75 0.29 10.87
C GLN A 118 5.69 1.42 10.41
N ILE A 119 6.94 1.40 10.87
CA ILE A 119 7.99 2.29 10.38
C ILE A 119 8.99 1.45 9.59
N VAL A 120 9.42 1.91 8.42
CA VAL A 120 10.34 1.21 7.54
C VAL A 120 11.56 2.07 7.28
N ARG A 121 12.76 1.49 7.35
CA ARG A 121 14.00 2.18 6.98
C ARG A 121 14.36 1.90 5.52
N ASP A 122 14.76 2.95 4.82
CA ASP A 122 15.30 2.90 3.45
C ASP A 122 14.42 2.12 2.45
N CYS A 123 13.08 2.19 2.61
CA CYS A 123 12.10 1.46 1.81
C CYS A 123 12.33 -0.07 1.74
N SER A 124 12.93 -0.66 2.78
CA SER A 124 13.24 -2.08 2.83
C SER A 124 12.37 -2.80 3.86
N TRP A 125 11.54 -3.74 3.40
CA TRP A 125 10.77 -4.65 4.27
C TRP A 125 11.65 -5.56 5.15
N ASP A 126 12.96 -5.60 4.90
CA ASP A 126 13.91 -6.27 5.80
C ASP A 126 14.35 -5.36 6.96
N GLN A 127 13.94 -4.09 6.95
CA GLN A 127 14.29 -3.08 7.94
C GLN A 127 13.07 -2.42 8.58
N VAL A 128 12.14 -3.25 9.05
CA VAL A 128 10.87 -2.81 9.65
C VAL A 128 11.03 -2.64 11.16
N PHE A 129 10.53 -1.53 11.69
CA PHE A 129 10.26 -1.35 13.11
C PHE A 129 8.80 -1.59 13.40
N HIS A 130 8.54 -2.30 14.48
CA HIS A 130 7.22 -2.79 14.83
C HIS A 130 7.10 -2.96 16.36
N PRO A 131 5.89 -3.11 16.91
CA PRO A 131 5.71 -3.48 18.30
C PRO A 131 6.13 -4.93 18.58
N PRO A 132 6.34 -5.32 19.85
CA PRO A 132 6.66 -6.71 20.20
C PRO A 132 5.54 -7.70 19.85
N PHE A 133 4.28 -7.26 19.88
CA PHE A 133 3.08 -8.05 19.59
C PHE A 133 2.16 -7.27 18.63
N GLY A 134 1.25 -7.96 17.95
CA GLY A 134 0.23 -7.31 17.12
C GLY A 134 -0.73 -6.44 17.93
N GLU A 135 -1.43 -5.54 17.24
CA GLU A 135 -2.47 -4.66 17.80
C GLU A 135 -2.00 -3.79 18.98
N ALA A 136 -0.79 -3.22 18.87
CA ALA A 136 -0.22 -2.45 19.96
C ALA A 136 -0.73 -0.99 19.96
N TYR A 137 -1.51 -0.65 20.99
CA TYR A 137 -1.97 0.71 21.25
C TYR A 137 -0.97 1.58 22.04
N SER A 138 0.20 1.02 22.35
CA SER A 138 1.26 1.68 23.12
C SER A 138 2.57 1.68 22.35
N ALA A 139 3.31 2.77 22.50
CA ALA A 139 4.64 2.95 21.94
C ALA A 139 5.77 2.53 22.89
N GLU A 140 5.44 1.88 24.02
CA GLU A 140 6.38 1.49 25.09
C GLU A 140 7.62 0.74 24.59
N ARG A 141 7.45 -0.10 23.56
CA ARG A 141 8.56 -0.86 22.99
C ARG A 141 8.53 -0.81 21.47
N VAL A 142 9.68 -0.46 20.90
CA VAL A 142 9.94 -0.49 19.47
C VAL A 142 10.97 -1.57 19.18
N ILE A 143 10.55 -2.60 18.46
CA ILE A 143 11.39 -3.71 18.01
C ILE A 143 11.86 -3.45 16.58
N GLY A 144 12.97 -4.07 16.19
CA GLY A 144 13.55 -3.94 14.86
C GLY A 144 14.73 -2.97 14.79
N PRO A 145 15.31 -2.78 13.59
CA PRO A 145 14.84 -3.28 12.30
C PRO A 145 14.88 -4.81 12.21
N SER A 146 13.81 -5.44 11.72
CA SER A 146 13.77 -6.90 11.54
C SER A 146 12.91 -7.30 10.33
N THR A 147 13.11 -8.53 9.85
CA THR A 147 12.28 -9.21 8.82
C THR A 147 11.06 -9.92 9.42
N ALA A 148 11.02 -10.09 10.75
CA ALA A 148 9.98 -10.85 11.45
C ALA A 148 8.87 -9.92 11.99
N SER A 149 8.36 -9.05 11.12
CA SER A 149 7.38 -8.01 11.43
C SER A 149 5.95 -8.33 10.98
N GLU A 150 5.72 -9.47 10.31
CA GLU A 150 4.40 -9.86 9.81
C GLU A 150 3.37 -9.91 10.95
N GLY A 151 2.23 -9.25 10.77
CA GLY A 151 1.15 -9.15 11.75
C GLY A 151 1.45 -8.30 13.00
N LYS A 152 2.58 -7.59 13.04
CA LYS A 152 2.98 -6.76 14.19
C LYS A 152 2.82 -5.29 13.85
N ASN A 153 1.66 -4.72 14.14
CA ASN A 153 1.32 -3.35 13.78
C ASN A 153 0.97 -2.53 15.01
N TRP A 154 1.34 -1.25 15.01
CA TRP A 154 0.80 -0.28 15.97
C TRP A 154 -0.56 0.19 15.49
N CYS A 155 -1.44 0.52 16.44
CA CYS A 155 -2.81 0.95 16.15
C CYS A 155 -3.04 2.39 16.61
N LEU A 156 -3.63 3.20 15.73
CA LEU A 156 -3.96 4.61 15.97
C LEU A 156 -5.28 4.79 16.73
N ASN A 157 -6.23 3.85 16.62
CA ASN A 157 -7.56 3.92 17.25
C ASN A 157 -8.36 5.19 16.91
N GLY A 158 -8.16 5.73 15.71
CA GLY A 158 -8.90 6.91 15.28
C GLY A 158 -10.22 6.59 14.60
N LYS A 159 -11.03 7.62 14.41
CA LYS A 159 -12.21 7.58 13.53
C LYS A 159 -11.88 8.21 12.18
N VAL A 160 -12.76 7.99 11.20
CA VAL A 160 -12.68 8.65 9.89
C VAL A 160 -12.54 10.16 10.07
N GLY A 161 -11.52 10.73 9.44
CA GLY A 161 -11.19 12.14 9.46
C GLY A 161 -10.16 12.55 10.52
N ASP A 162 -9.88 11.70 11.50
CA ASP A 162 -8.83 11.98 12.46
C ASP A 162 -7.46 12.06 11.78
N VAL A 163 -6.66 13.01 12.23
CA VAL A 163 -5.27 13.21 11.79
C VAL A 163 -4.36 12.94 12.98
N PHE A 164 -3.46 11.97 12.81
CA PHE A 164 -2.45 11.63 13.80
C PHE A 164 -1.09 12.13 13.37
N ARG A 165 -0.33 12.69 14.31
CA ARG A 165 1.09 12.96 14.13
C ARG A 165 1.89 11.82 14.73
N VAL A 166 2.60 11.09 13.89
CA VAL A 166 3.53 10.01 14.26
C VAL A 166 4.94 10.57 14.34
N GLN A 167 5.64 10.29 15.43
CA GLN A 167 6.98 10.76 15.72
C GLN A 167 7.88 9.58 16.06
N PHE A 168 8.98 9.44 15.33
CA PHE A 168 9.95 8.37 15.50
C PHE A 168 11.35 8.94 15.65
N SER A 169 12.09 8.48 16.65
CA SER A 169 13.52 8.79 16.78
C SER A 169 14.33 7.54 17.07
N ARG A 170 15.55 7.52 16.54
CA ARG A 170 16.51 6.46 16.74
C ARG A 170 17.89 7.05 16.97
N MET A 171 18.53 6.64 18.05
CA MET A 171 19.88 7.05 18.42
C MET A 171 20.74 5.79 18.57
N ARG A 172 21.83 5.73 17.81
CA ARG A 172 22.82 4.63 17.86
C ARG A 172 24.14 5.15 18.41
N GLU A 173 24.48 4.77 19.64
CA GLU A 173 25.78 5.03 20.27
C GLU A 173 26.43 3.70 20.62
N GLU A 174 27.61 3.41 20.07
CA GLU A 174 28.44 2.21 20.36
C GLU A 174 27.63 0.91 20.48
N ASP A 175 27.14 0.58 21.69
CA ASP A 175 26.36 -0.64 22.01
C ASP A 175 24.86 -0.42 22.29
N ARG A 176 24.36 0.81 22.17
CA ARG A 176 22.96 1.17 22.45
C ARG A 176 22.25 1.64 21.19
N ASP A 177 21.12 1.00 20.92
CA ASP A 177 20.18 1.40 19.86
C ASP A 177 18.85 1.83 20.49
N VAL A 178 18.79 3.09 20.91
CA VAL A 178 17.63 3.68 21.58
C VAL A 178 16.63 4.11 20.52
N LYS A 179 15.40 3.61 20.64
CA LYS A 179 14.29 3.90 19.73
C LYS A 179 13.14 4.46 20.53
N LYS A 180 12.54 5.54 20.06
CA LYS A 180 11.33 6.13 20.63
C LYS A 180 10.31 6.32 19.53
N LEU A 181 9.07 6.00 19.85
CA LEU A 181 7.92 6.21 18.99
C LEU A 181 6.85 6.89 19.84
N SER A 182 6.08 7.77 19.23
CA SER A 182 4.84 8.29 19.80
C SER A 182 3.91 8.70 18.67
N TRP A 183 2.60 8.65 18.94
CA TRP A 183 1.61 9.23 18.05
C TRP A 183 0.54 9.92 18.87
N GLN A 184 -0.05 10.97 18.33
CA GLN A 184 -1.11 11.71 18.97
C GLN A 184 -2.10 12.25 17.94
N LEU A 185 -3.37 12.28 18.32
CA LEU A 185 -4.41 12.96 17.55
C LEU A 185 -4.11 14.47 17.56
N VAL A 186 -3.94 15.07 16.38
CA VAL A 186 -3.65 16.50 16.23
C VAL A 186 -4.85 17.30 15.71
N SER A 187 -5.71 16.69 14.90
CA SER A 187 -6.96 17.30 14.43
C SER A 187 -7.98 16.22 14.02
N SER A 188 -9.23 16.63 13.85
CA SER A 188 -10.26 15.82 13.20
C SER A 188 -10.87 16.64 12.06
N GLU A 189 -10.68 16.21 10.83
CA GLU A 189 -11.11 16.90 9.62
C GLU A 189 -12.23 16.14 8.92
N SER A 190 -13.32 16.83 8.55
CA SER A 190 -14.40 16.21 7.77
C SER A 190 -13.86 15.67 6.44
N VAL A 191 -14.02 14.36 6.22
CA VAL A 191 -13.67 13.72 4.94
C VAL A 191 -14.79 13.97 3.94
N THR A 192 -14.44 14.52 2.79
CA THR A 192 -15.40 14.76 1.72
C THR A 192 -15.74 13.47 1.00
N THR A 193 -16.96 13.41 0.45
CA THR A 193 -17.39 12.28 -0.39
C THR A 193 -16.44 12.06 -1.58
N GLN A 194 -15.91 13.13 -2.18
CA GLN A 194 -14.98 13.02 -3.30
C GLN A 194 -13.68 12.32 -2.91
N GLU A 195 -13.15 12.61 -1.72
CA GLU A 195 -11.94 11.95 -1.20
C GLU A 195 -12.16 10.45 -0.95
N LEU A 196 -13.29 10.07 -0.35
CA LEU A 196 -13.63 8.65 -0.14
C LEU A 196 -13.73 7.89 -1.47
N VAL A 197 -14.41 8.48 -2.45
CA VAL A 197 -14.55 7.89 -3.77
C VAL A 197 -13.20 7.82 -4.49
N ALA A 198 -12.37 8.85 -4.37
CA ALA A 198 -11.03 8.87 -4.96
C ALA A 198 -10.12 7.73 -4.45
N ARG A 199 -10.40 7.21 -3.26
CA ARG A 199 -9.66 6.12 -2.62
C ARG A 199 -10.28 4.73 -2.82
N GLY A 200 -11.38 4.62 -3.56
CA GLY A 200 -12.10 3.34 -3.69
C GLY A 200 -12.94 2.96 -2.46
N GLN A 201 -13.01 3.84 -1.45
CA GLN A 201 -13.72 3.63 -0.17
C GLN A 201 -15.15 4.20 -0.18
N GLY A 202 -15.52 4.94 -1.23
CA GLY A 202 -16.86 5.46 -1.42
C GLY A 202 -17.87 4.34 -1.73
N ARG A 203 -19.05 4.38 -1.09
CA ARG A 203 -20.17 3.48 -1.42
C ARG A 203 -21.01 4.11 -2.50
N LEU A 204 -20.79 3.69 -3.74
CA LEU A 204 -21.50 4.22 -4.89
C LEU A 204 -22.58 3.27 -5.38
N PHE A 205 -23.69 3.84 -5.83
CA PHE A 205 -24.83 3.10 -6.37
C PHE A 205 -25.29 3.74 -7.67
N LEU A 206 -25.75 2.92 -8.59
CA LEU A 206 -26.37 3.35 -9.83
C LEU A 206 -27.89 3.28 -9.68
N ILE A 207 -28.58 4.34 -10.06
CA ILE A 207 -30.06 4.38 -10.10
C ILE A 207 -30.48 4.90 -11.47
N GLY A 208 -31.58 4.40 -12.02
CA GLY A 208 -31.96 4.77 -13.38
C GLY A 208 -33.35 4.35 -13.79
N SER A 209 -33.69 4.64 -15.04
CA SER A 209 -35.04 4.47 -15.58
C SER A 209 -35.50 3.01 -15.73
N TRP A 210 -34.59 2.04 -15.70
CA TRP A 210 -34.90 0.61 -15.89
C TRP A 210 -35.81 0.02 -14.81
N ASP A 211 -35.92 0.70 -13.66
CA ASP A 211 -36.81 0.36 -12.55
C ASP A 211 -37.49 1.62 -12.00
N GLU A 212 -37.79 2.57 -12.89
CA GLU A 212 -38.47 3.83 -12.53
C GLU A 212 -37.76 4.60 -11.39
N TRP A 213 -36.43 4.48 -11.30
CA TRP A 213 -35.60 5.09 -10.26
C TRP A 213 -35.91 4.61 -8.85
N GLU A 214 -36.37 3.36 -8.68
CA GLU A 214 -36.73 2.81 -7.37
C GLU A 214 -35.55 2.19 -6.63
N THR A 215 -34.70 1.40 -7.32
CA THR A 215 -33.73 0.52 -6.65
C THR A 215 -32.28 0.87 -7.00
N PRO A 216 -31.52 1.46 -6.05
CA PRO A 216 -30.09 1.68 -6.24
C PRO A 216 -29.30 0.37 -6.32
N ARG A 217 -28.45 0.23 -7.34
CA ARG A 217 -27.57 -0.94 -7.56
C ARG A 217 -26.14 -0.61 -7.18
N ALA A 218 -25.52 -1.38 -6.29
CA ALA A 218 -24.15 -1.11 -5.87
C ALA A 218 -23.16 -1.15 -7.06
N MET A 219 -22.23 -0.19 -7.08
CA MET A 219 -21.07 -0.19 -7.97
C MET A 219 -19.88 -0.81 -7.23
N ASN A 220 -19.09 -1.62 -7.93
CA ASN A 220 -17.91 -2.27 -7.36
C ASN A 220 -16.64 -1.52 -7.75
N TRP A 221 -15.76 -1.28 -6.78
CA TRP A 221 -14.40 -0.78 -7.04
C TRP A 221 -13.52 -1.92 -7.54
N ASP A 222 -12.84 -1.72 -8.68
CA ASP A 222 -11.93 -2.73 -9.25
C ASP A 222 -10.44 -2.37 -9.12
N GLY A 223 -10.11 -1.36 -8.30
CA GLY A 223 -8.76 -0.81 -8.16
C GLY A 223 -8.48 0.39 -9.08
N VAL A 224 -9.31 0.61 -10.11
CA VAL A 224 -9.11 1.70 -11.09
C VAL A 224 -10.37 2.55 -11.29
N ALA A 225 -11.54 1.93 -11.25
CA ALA A 225 -12.83 2.59 -11.43
C ALA A 225 -13.92 1.91 -10.61
N TYR A 226 -15.03 2.63 -10.39
CA TYR A 226 -16.26 1.99 -9.94
C TYR A 226 -17.04 1.51 -11.15
N ALA A 227 -17.51 0.26 -11.13
CA ALA A 227 -18.20 -0.38 -12.23
C ALA A 227 -19.55 -0.99 -11.83
N CYS A 228 -20.55 -0.89 -12.71
CA CYS A 228 -21.84 -1.54 -12.53
C CYS A 228 -22.44 -1.94 -13.87
N ARG A 229 -23.02 -3.15 -13.93
CA ARG A 229 -23.68 -3.67 -15.13
C ARG A 229 -25.11 -3.14 -15.24
N VAL A 230 -25.44 -2.60 -16.40
CA VAL A 230 -26.79 -2.14 -16.79
C VAL A 230 -27.29 -2.98 -17.95
N ARG A 231 -28.60 -3.25 -17.99
CA ARG A 231 -29.27 -3.87 -19.15
C ARG A 231 -30.28 -2.88 -19.69
N ILE A 232 -30.30 -2.71 -21.01
CA ILE A 232 -31.18 -1.79 -21.71
C ILE A 232 -32.57 -2.43 -21.87
N GLY A 233 -33.61 -1.70 -21.45
CA GLY A 233 -35.00 -2.10 -21.59
C GLY A 233 -35.52 -2.07 -23.03
N SER A 234 -36.82 -2.28 -23.18
CA SER A 234 -37.50 -2.33 -24.50
C SER A 234 -37.48 -1.01 -25.26
N SER A 235 -37.26 0.12 -24.58
CA SER A 235 -37.13 1.46 -25.16
C SER A 235 -35.87 1.63 -26.02
N GLY A 236 -34.86 0.77 -25.85
CA GLY A 236 -33.55 0.91 -26.50
C GLY A 236 -32.65 1.96 -25.86
N SER A 237 -33.07 2.62 -24.78
CA SER A 237 -32.27 3.60 -24.06
C SER A 237 -32.56 3.62 -22.56
N GLU A 238 -31.55 3.86 -21.73
CA GLU A 238 -31.70 3.97 -20.28
C GLU A 238 -30.96 5.18 -19.73
N SER A 239 -31.61 5.92 -18.84
CA SER A 239 -31.05 7.07 -18.15
C SER A 239 -30.68 6.74 -16.71
N PHE A 240 -29.61 7.34 -16.20
CA PHE A 240 -29.12 7.05 -14.85
C PHE A 240 -28.40 8.22 -14.17
N GLN A 241 -28.27 8.10 -12.84
CA GLN A 241 -27.44 8.91 -11.96
C GLN A 241 -26.63 7.98 -11.05
N ILE A 242 -25.59 8.53 -10.41
CA ILE A 242 -24.77 7.78 -9.43
C ILE A 242 -25.01 8.40 -8.05
N LEU A 243 -25.48 7.59 -7.10
CA LEU A 243 -25.73 7.99 -5.72
C LEU A 243 -24.52 7.68 -4.84
N PHE A 244 -24.26 8.52 -3.85
CA PHE A 244 -23.35 8.23 -2.76
C PHE A 244 -24.13 7.78 -1.51
N GLY A 245 -23.73 6.65 -0.93
CA GLY A 245 -24.37 6.07 0.25
C GLY A 245 -25.74 5.41 -0.01
N GLY A 246 -26.20 5.39 -1.27
CA GLY A 246 -27.46 4.76 -1.68
C GLY A 246 -28.69 5.62 -1.42
N SER A 247 -28.56 6.75 -0.73
CA SER A 247 -29.64 7.73 -0.59
C SER A 247 -29.67 8.70 -1.77
N GLY A 248 -30.86 9.04 -2.27
CA GLY A 248 -31.04 10.01 -3.34
C GLY A 248 -30.62 11.45 -3.00
N THR A 249 -30.18 11.69 -1.76
CA THR A 249 -29.80 13.00 -1.23
C THR A 249 -28.46 13.50 -1.74
N THR A 250 -27.54 12.62 -2.12
CA THR A 250 -26.19 13.01 -2.57
C THR A 250 -25.85 12.24 -3.82
N LYS A 251 -25.71 12.96 -4.95
CA LYS A 251 -25.55 12.31 -6.25
C LYS A 251 -24.51 12.99 -7.13
N PHE A 252 -23.94 12.20 -8.01
CA PHE A 252 -23.17 12.63 -9.17
C PHE A 252 -24.06 12.59 -10.40
N PHE A 253 -23.87 13.57 -11.27
CA PHE A 253 -24.67 13.77 -12.47
C PHE A 253 -23.86 14.58 -13.51
N PRO A 254 -24.28 14.61 -14.78
CA PRO A 254 -23.59 15.40 -15.79
C PRO A 254 -23.96 16.89 -15.75
N SER A 255 -23.09 17.76 -16.27
CA SER A 255 -23.41 19.19 -16.45
C SER A 255 -24.49 19.47 -17.51
N ARG A 256 -24.89 18.46 -18.29
CA ARG A 256 -25.96 18.53 -19.30
C ARG A 256 -26.79 17.25 -19.30
N ASN A 257 -28.10 17.38 -19.53
CA ASN A 257 -28.97 16.22 -19.61
C ASN A 257 -28.67 15.34 -20.83
N HIS A 258 -28.97 14.04 -20.72
CA HIS A 258 -28.71 13.02 -21.75
C HIS A 258 -27.25 13.00 -22.23
N ALA A 259 -26.32 13.31 -21.32
CA ALA A 259 -24.91 13.24 -21.62
C ALA A 259 -24.44 11.77 -21.74
N GLY A 260 -23.37 11.57 -22.50
CA GLY A 260 -22.68 10.30 -22.60
C GLY A 260 -21.22 10.48 -23.06
N PRO A 261 -20.47 9.39 -23.26
CA PRO A 261 -19.04 9.42 -23.61
C PRO A 261 -18.72 10.25 -24.85
N TYR A 262 -19.69 10.35 -25.77
CA TYR A 262 -19.54 11.03 -27.06
C TYR A 262 -19.91 12.50 -27.04
N THR A 263 -20.46 13.00 -25.93
CA THR A 263 -20.94 14.39 -25.84
C THR A 263 -20.18 15.12 -24.74
N PRO A 264 -19.42 16.19 -25.03
CA PRO A 264 -18.63 16.90 -24.02
C PRO A 264 -19.49 17.37 -22.84
N HIS A 265 -19.13 16.97 -21.63
CA HIS A 265 -19.84 17.32 -20.39
C HIS A 265 -18.88 17.20 -19.21
N ASP A 266 -19.25 17.81 -18.08
CA ASP A 266 -18.50 17.73 -16.84
C ASP A 266 -19.20 16.79 -15.87
N LEU A 267 -18.40 16.12 -15.04
CA LEU A 267 -18.89 15.39 -13.89
C LEU A 267 -19.22 16.39 -12.77
N MET A 268 -20.50 16.49 -12.43
CA MET A 268 -21.00 17.33 -11.35
C MET A 268 -21.24 16.51 -10.08
N GLY A 269 -21.16 17.17 -8.94
CA GLY A 269 -21.35 16.56 -7.64
C GLY A 269 -20.08 15.92 -7.07
N PRO A 270 -20.19 15.21 -5.94
CA PRO A 270 -21.41 14.83 -5.25
C PRO A 270 -22.01 16.03 -4.52
N LYS A 271 -23.30 16.29 -4.72
CA LYS A 271 -24.02 17.30 -3.94
C LYS A 271 -25.50 16.95 -3.82
N ALA A 272 -26.16 17.56 -2.84
CA ALA A 272 -27.60 17.55 -2.76
C ALA A 272 -28.18 18.43 -3.86
N ASP A 273 -28.88 17.81 -4.79
CA ASP A 273 -29.33 18.47 -6.01
C ASP A 273 -30.63 17.82 -6.51
N ASN A 274 -31.62 18.66 -6.78
CA ASN A 274 -32.92 18.22 -7.29
C ASN A 274 -32.97 18.19 -8.83
N SER A 275 -31.84 18.36 -9.52
CA SER A 275 -31.84 18.29 -10.98
C SER A 275 -32.14 16.88 -11.46
N GLN A 276 -32.82 16.83 -12.59
CA GLN A 276 -33.09 15.62 -13.36
C GLN A 276 -32.02 15.38 -14.44
N LEU A 277 -30.85 16.01 -14.30
CA LEU A 277 -29.75 15.82 -15.26
C LEU A 277 -29.22 14.39 -15.12
N CYS A 278 -29.30 13.63 -16.21
CA CYS A 278 -28.90 12.24 -16.24
C CYS A 278 -27.94 11.96 -17.39
N TRP A 279 -27.13 10.92 -17.20
CA TRP A 279 -26.50 10.26 -18.33
C TRP A 279 -27.52 9.35 -18.99
N THR A 280 -27.41 9.15 -20.31
CA THR A 280 -28.34 8.28 -21.04
C THR A 280 -27.59 7.40 -22.02
N ILE A 281 -27.65 6.08 -21.79
CA ILE A 281 -27.15 5.06 -22.72
C ILE A 281 -28.17 4.91 -23.84
N GLY A 282 -27.71 4.91 -25.09
CA GLY A 282 -28.57 4.77 -26.28
C GLY A 282 -29.11 6.09 -26.81
N HIS A 283 -28.76 7.22 -26.20
CA HIS A 283 -29.10 8.53 -26.74
C HIS A 283 -28.23 8.89 -27.97
N HIS A 284 -26.99 8.41 -28.02
CA HIS A 284 -26.10 8.60 -29.16
C HIS A 284 -25.96 7.31 -29.97
N SER A 285 -26.03 7.40 -31.31
CA SER A 285 -26.02 6.23 -32.20
C SER A 285 -24.77 5.34 -32.06
N ALA A 286 -23.63 5.95 -31.70
CA ALA A 286 -22.37 5.23 -31.44
C ALA A 286 -22.38 4.34 -30.18
N ASP A 287 -23.42 4.41 -29.33
CA ASP A 287 -23.60 3.45 -28.24
C ASP A 287 -23.96 2.04 -28.76
N HIS A 288 -24.58 1.97 -29.94
CA HIS A 288 -25.17 0.74 -30.48
C HIS A 288 -26.06 0.03 -29.44
N ALA A 289 -26.79 0.80 -28.64
CA ALA A 289 -27.71 0.29 -27.65
C ALA A 289 -28.95 -0.27 -28.34
N GLU A 290 -29.31 -1.49 -27.99
CA GLU A 290 -30.49 -2.19 -28.50
C GLU A 290 -31.20 -2.85 -27.30
N PRO A 291 -32.52 -3.09 -27.38
CA PRO A 291 -33.24 -3.80 -26.33
C PRO A 291 -32.55 -5.10 -25.92
N GLY A 292 -32.34 -5.28 -24.62
CA GLY A 292 -31.65 -6.45 -24.05
C GLY A 292 -30.13 -6.37 -24.04
N SER A 293 -29.51 -5.40 -24.73
CA SER A 293 -28.07 -5.16 -24.66
C SER A 293 -27.63 -4.88 -23.22
N ALA A 294 -26.43 -5.32 -22.86
CA ALA A 294 -25.84 -5.03 -21.56
C ALA A 294 -24.64 -4.09 -21.72
N PHE A 295 -24.48 -3.19 -20.77
CA PHE A 295 -23.38 -2.23 -20.69
C PHE A 295 -22.72 -2.30 -19.33
N ASN A 296 -21.43 -2.00 -19.29
CA ASN A 296 -20.70 -1.81 -18.05
C ASN A 296 -20.45 -0.31 -17.86
N VAL A 297 -21.18 0.31 -16.93
CA VAL A 297 -21.04 1.72 -16.59
C VAL A 297 -19.88 1.89 -15.63
N ARG A 298 -18.98 2.82 -15.93
CA ARG A 298 -17.72 3.04 -15.20
C ARG A 298 -17.56 4.51 -14.81
N LEU A 299 -17.26 4.76 -13.53
CA LEU A 299 -16.82 6.06 -13.03
C LEU A 299 -15.29 6.03 -12.87
N HIS A 300 -14.61 6.80 -13.71
CA HIS A 300 -13.15 6.80 -13.83
C HIS A 300 -12.47 7.87 -12.98
N LEU A 301 -11.30 7.53 -12.48
CA LEU A 301 -10.38 8.46 -11.84
C LEU A 301 -9.23 8.79 -12.80
N LYS A 302 -8.78 10.05 -12.79
CA LYS A 302 -7.58 10.51 -13.47
C LYS A 302 -6.68 11.19 -12.45
N ALA A 303 -5.47 10.67 -12.27
CA ALA A 303 -4.51 11.17 -11.27
C ALA A 303 -5.11 11.30 -9.86
N GLY A 304 -5.84 10.28 -9.41
CA GLY A 304 -6.48 10.25 -8.08
C GLY A 304 -7.68 11.20 -7.93
N LYS A 305 -8.18 11.81 -9.01
CA LYS A 305 -9.37 12.66 -8.99
C LYS A 305 -10.46 12.07 -9.86
N LEU A 306 -11.70 12.21 -9.42
CA LEU A 306 -12.87 11.89 -10.23
C LEU A 306 -12.83 12.65 -11.55
N SER A 307 -13.04 11.94 -12.66
CA SER A 307 -12.78 12.50 -14.00
C SER A 307 -13.98 12.42 -14.93
N SER A 308 -14.55 11.22 -15.12
CA SER A 308 -15.55 10.99 -16.16
C SER A 308 -16.37 9.74 -15.88
N VAL A 309 -17.57 9.70 -16.46
CA VAL A 309 -18.39 8.50 -16.55
C VAL A 309 -18.36 8.01 -17.99
N ALA A 310 -18.09 6.73 -18.18
CA ALA A 310 -18.11 6.08 -19.48
C ALA A 310 -18.82 4.74 -19.39
N TRP A 311 -19.14 4.15 -20.53
CA TRP A 311 -19.67 2.80 -20.60
C TRP A 311 -19.21 2.07 -21.84
N GLU A 312 -19.18 0.75 -21.73
CA GLU A 312 -18.82 -0.17 -22.83
C GLU A 312 -19.93 -1.21 -23.00
N LYS A 313 -20.28 -1.53 -24.26
CA LYS A 313 -21.22 -2.61 -24.57
C LYS A 313 -20.56 -3.95 -24.24
N LEU A 314 -21.21 -4.74 -23.41
CA LEU A 314 -20.79 -6.10 -23.08
C LEU A 314 -21.17 -7.05 -24.22
N ARG A 315 -20.24 -7.95 -24.55
CA ARG A 315 -20.47 -9.02 -25.53
C ARG A 315 -21.43 -10.08 -24.99
#